data_AF-A0A9D1DRU1-F1
#
_entry.id   AF-A0A9D1DRU1-F1
#
_cell.length_a   1.000
_cell.length_b   1.000
_cell.length_c   1.000
_cell.angle_alpha   90.00
_cell.angle_beta   90.00
_cell.angle_gamma   90.00
#
_symmetry.space_group_name_H-M   'P 1'
#
loop_
_entity.id
_entity.type
_entity.pdbx_description
1 polymer ?
#
loop_
_entity_poly.entity_id
_entity_poly.type
_entity_poly.pdbx_seq_one_letter_code
_entity_poly.pdbx_strand_id
1 'polypeptide(L)'
;MSEHIVHTAILEDSFHIGVGLPKIPESFREVMRDFENFSRLGCITVSGDQFSFRLLEEYKPLWPRRDELLKAKLAFVLGWISHRACDREMKPIWREPKMKGRGSDVDPNLSPTECSVYHEGVMYNRYYAVDPTFRLAIFPEELACLDGIERIDLDRAALFIQQAFGASYMNIQTLSDTDGMQTFFEEMCMRAQKFYVDLRRYTRSAGSPDPELTAEYVTDINWIDNHDEIVNLAVRLRGGETPSPAEYENALAAEPASHYGKALRLSLSYILTAAEYFERDDMGIAELKERLDIGKKGPGGLAV
;
A
#
# COMPACT_ATOMS: atom_id res chain seq x y z
N MET A 1 2.80 -11.09 0.12
CA MET A 1 2.49 -9.67 -0.11
C MET A 1 1.20 -9.36 0.62
N SER A 2 1.30 -9.23 1.95
CA SER A 2 0.20 -8.72 2.75
C SER A 2 0.05 -7.22 2.53
N GLU A 3 -1.18 -6.70 2.65
CA GLU A 3 -1.46 -5.25 2.68
C GLU A 3 -1.23 -4.47 1.35
N HIS A 4 -1.12 -5.15 0.21
CA HIS A 4 -0.85 -4.51 -1.08
C HIS A 4 -1.96 -3.54 -1.53
N ILE A 5 -3.22 -3.95 -1.43
CA ILE A 5 -4.36 -3.20 -1.97
C ILE A 5 -4.57 -1.89 -1.19
N VAL A 6 -4.42 -1.93 0.13
CA VAL A 6 -4.53 -0.75 1.00
C VAL A 6 -3.42 0.25 0.69
N HIS A 7 -2.17 -0.20 0.59
CA HIS A 7 -1.04 0.68 0.26
C HIS A 7 -1.19 1.31 -1.13
N THR A 8 -1.64 0.52 -2.11
CA THR A 8 -1.90 0.99 -3.47
C THR A 8 -3.03 2.02 -3.49
N ALA A 9 -4.12 1.77 -2.76
CA ALA A 9 -5.24 2.71 -2.65
C ALA A 9 -4.81 4.05 -2.04
N ILE A 10 -4.03 4.03 -0.95
CA ILE A 10 -3.51 5.25 -0.32
C ILE A 10 -2.61 6.03 -1.29
N LEU A 11 -1.74 5.35 -2.04
CA LEU A 11 -0.86 5.98 -3.02
C LEU A 11 -1.67 6.67 -4.13
N GLU A 12 -2.56 5.93 -4.79
CA GLU A 12 -3.38 6.43 -5.88
C GLU A 12 -4.28 7.59 -5.43
N ASP A 13 -4.92 7.48 -4.26
CA ASP A 13 -5.73 8.56 -3.68
C ASP A 13 -4.86 9.79 -3.38
N SER A 14 -3.65 9.58 -2.88
CA SER A 14 -2.67 10.66 -2.65
C SER A 14 -2.24 11.34 -3.95
N PHE A 15 -2.07 10.58 -5.04
CA PHE A 15 -1.68 11.12 -6.34
C PHE A 15 -2.83 11.90 -6.97
N HIS A 16 -4.04 11.33 -7.00
CA HIS A 16 -5.23 12.01 -7.51
C HIS A 16 -5.50 13.34 -6.78
N ILE A 17 -5.38 13.36 -5.45
CA ILE A 17 -5.53 14.60 -4.66
C ILE A 17 -4.33 15.53 -4.90
N GLY A 18 -3.11 14.98 -4.88
CA GLY A 18 -1.85 15.72 -5.02
C GLY A 18 -1.76 16.52 -6.32
N VAL A 19 -2.26 15.96 -7.42
CA VAL A 19 -2.30 16.62 -8.73
C VAL A 19 -3.15 17.90 -8.71
N GLY A 20 -4.21 17.95 -7.90
CA GLY A 20 -5.07 19.13 -7.79
C GLY A 20 -4.61 20.17 -6.75
N LEU A 21 -3.63 19.85 -5.90
CA LEU A 21 -3.19 20.75 -4.84
C LEU A 21 -2.32 21.91 -5.38
N PRO A 22 -2.68 23.19 -5.11
CA PRO A 22 -1.91 24.35 -5.56
C PRO A 22 -0.45 24.36 -5.09
N LYS A 23 -0.19 23.79 -3.91
CA LYS A 23 1.14 23.73 -3.28
C LYS A 23 2.08 22.69 -3.90
N ILE A 24 1.57 21.74 -4.66
CA ILE A 24 2.41 20.79 -5.41
C ILE A 24 2.85 21.48 -6.71
N PRO A 25 4.17 21.62 -6.97
CA PRO A 25 4.67 22.25 -8.19
C PRO A 25 4.33 21.40 -9.41
N GLU A 26 4.19 22.04 -10.57
CA GLU A 26 3.78 21.35 -11.80
C GLU A 26 4.70 20.17 -12.15
N SER A 27 5.99 20.30 -11.90
CA SER A 27 6.97 19.22 -12.13
C SER A 27 6.69 17.95 -11.32
N PHE A 28 6.13 18.07 -10.12
CA PHE A 28 5.70 16.92 -9.31
C PHE A 28 4.34 16.41 -9.75
N ARG A 29 3.42 17.29 -10.17
CA ARG A 29 2.13 16.87 -10.73
C ARG A 29 2.30 16.05 -12.01
N GLU A 30 3.25 16.42 -12.87
CA GLU A 30 3.66 15.62 -14.04
C GLU A 30 4.07 14.21 -13.60
N VAL A 31 4.94 14.08 -12.59
CA VAL A 31 5.35 12.77 -12.08
C VAL A 31 4.17 11.96 -11.56
N MET A 32 3.26 12.58 -10.81
CA MET A 32 2.09 11.87 -10.27
C MET A 32 1.17 11.37 -11.37
N ARG A 33 0.89 12.19 -12.40
CA ARG A 33 0.01 11.81 -13.51
C ARG A 33 0.64 10.74 -14.41
N ASP A 34 1.90 10.93 -14.79
CA ASP A 34 2.52 10.14 -15.85
C ASP A 34 3.10 8.81 -15.34
N PHE A 35 3.42 8.73 -14.04
CA PHE A 35 4.12 7.59 -13.44
C PHE A 35 3.38 6.94 -12.26
N GLU A 36 2.07 7.13 -12.11
CA GLU A 36 1.28 6.47 -11.05
C GLU A 36 1.47 4.95 -11.05
N ASN A 37 1.35 4.29 -12.20
CA ASN A 37 1.52 2.83 -12.27
C ASN A 37 2.91 2.38 -11.80
N PHE A 38 3.94 3.19 -12.06
CA PHE A 38 5.30 2.88 -11.66
C PHE A 38 5.53 3.15 -10.16
N SER A 39 4.88 4.17 -9.59
CA SER A 39 4.97 4.47 -8.15
C SER A 39 4.39 3.36 -7.29
N ARG A 40 3.47 2.54 -7.81
CA ARG A 40 2.95 1.34 -7.12
C ARG A 40 4.04 0.35 -6.72
N LEU A 41 5.14 0.25 -7.49
CA LEU A 41 6.30 -0.56 -7.10
C LEU A 41 6.98 -0.01 -5.83
N GLY A 42 6.99 1.31 -5.67
CA GLY A 42 7.49 1.97 -4.47
C GLY A 42 6.60 1.72 -3.25
N CYS A 43 5.28 1.70 -3.42
CA CYS A 43 4.35 1.58 -2.30
C CYS A 43 4.25 0.18 -1.70
N ILE A 44 5.00 -0.79 -2.21
CA ILE A 44 5.15 -2.14 -1.64
C ILE A 44 6.59 -2.43 -1.19
N THR A 45 7.45 -1.42 -1.22
CA THR A 45 8.87 -1.57 -0.88
C THR A 45 9.10 -1.32 0.62
N VAL A 46 9.81 -2.25 1.27
CA VAL A 46 10.18 -2.14 2.70
C VAL A 46 11.41 -1.25 2.92
N SER A 47 11.69 -0.83 4.16
CA SER A 47 12.90 -0.09 4.54
C SER A 47 13.01 1.37 4.04
N GLY A 48 11.87 2.06 3.87
CA GLY A 48 11.82 3.44 3.39
C GLY A 48 12.62 4.44 4.23
N ASP A 49 12.73 4.22 5.52
CA ASP A 49 13.45 5.11 6.45
C ASP A 49 14.96 5.16 6.24
N GLN A 50 15.54 4.18 5.55
CA GLN A 50 16.98 4.14 5.30
C GLN A 50 17.36 4.83 3.99
N PHE A 51 16.48 4.79 2.99
CA PHE A 51 16.86 5.13 1.60
C PHE A 51 16.07 6.31 1.01
N SER A 52 14.78 6.47 1.31
CA SER A 52 13.93 7.46 0.64
C SER A 52 14.50 8.88 0.69
N PHE A 53 14.92 9.36 1.87
CA PHE A 53 15.47 10.72 2.02
C PHE A 53 16.83 10.91 1.33
N ARG A 54 17.66 9.86 1.25
CA ARG A 54 18.96 9.91 0.55
C ARG A 54 18.76 10.02 -0.96
N LEU A 55 17.78 9.29 -1.50
CA LEU A 55 17.43 9.38 -2.91
C LEU A 55 16.87 10.77 -3.25
N LEU A 56 16.03 11.36 -2.38
CA LEU A 56 15.58 12.75 -2.56
C LEU A 56 16.76 13.74 -2.57
N GLU A 57 17.73 13.58 -1.67
CA GLU A 57 18.95 14.40 -1.62
C GLU A 57 19.81 14.25 -2.89
N GLU A 58 19.95 13.02 -3.41
CA GLU A 58 20.66 12.75 -4.67
C GLU A 58 19.94 13.34 -5.89
N TYR A 59 18.60 13.32 -5.90
CA TYR A 59 17.80 13.75 -7.04
C TYR A 59 17.62 15.27 -7.11
N LYS A 60 17.56 15.96 -5.97
CA LYS A 60 17.39 17.42 -5.90
C LYS A 60 18.32 18.21 -6.82
N PRO A 61 19.67 18.04 -6.79
CA PRO A 61 20.57 18.79 -7.67
C PRO A 61 20.41 18.44 -9.15
N LEU A 62 19.86 17.27 -9.47
CA LEU A 62 19.61 16.80 -10.85
C LEU A 62 18.26 17.29 -11.39
N TRP A 63 17.33 17.65 -10.51
CA TRP A 63 15.94 17.96 -10.85
C TRP A 63 15.73 19.05 -11.90
N PRO A 64 16.52 20.15 -11.92
CA PRO A 64 16.38 21.17 -12.97
C PRO A 64 16.63 20.64 -14.38
N ARG A 65 17.36 19.52 -14.52
CA ARG A 65 17.69 18.85 -15.79
C ARG A 65 17.07 17.45 -15.88
N ARG A 66 15.99 17.21 -15.13
CA ARG A 66 15.32 15.90 -15.06
C ARG A 66 14.96 15.37 -16.45
N ASP A 67 15.25 14.10 -16.66
CA ASP A 67 14.75 13.30 -17.77
C ASP A 67 13.62 12.38 -17.29
N GLU A 68 13.08 11.56 -18.20
CA GLU A 68 12.00 10.61 -17.88
C GLU A 68 12.43 9.56 -16.84
N LEU A 69 13.71 9.16 -16.85
CA LEU A 69 14.21 8.20 -15.87
C LEU A 69 14.24 8.80 -14.46
N LEU A 70 14.67 10.06 -14.31
CA LEU A 70 14.66 10.73 -13.01
C LEU A 70 13.23 10.97 -12.51
N LYS A 71 12.28 11.27 -13.39
CA LYS A 71 10.85 11.34 -13.05
C LYS A 71 10.33 10.00 -12.55
N ALA A 72 10.62 8.90 -13.24
CA ALA A 72 10.22 7.55 -12.82
C ALA A 72 10.84 7.17 -11.45
N LYS A 73 12.13 7.48 -11.24
CA LYS A 73 12.80 7.28 -9.96
C LYS A 73 12.16 8.08 -8.83
N LEU A 74 11.80 9.35 -9.09
CA LEU A 74 11.06 10.14 -8.12
C LEU A 74 9.68 9.53 -7.83
N ALA A 75 8.94 9.09 -8.86
CA ALA A 75 7.65 8.42 -8.69
C ALA A 75 7.76 7.20 -7.75
N PHE A 76 8.78 6.37 -7.96
CA PHE A 76 9.07 5.23 -7.08
C PHE A 76 9.31 5.68 -5.63
N VAL A 77 10.10 6.74 -5.41
CA VAL A 77 10.36 7.28 -4.07
C VAL A 77 9.10 7.86 -3.43
N LEU A 78 8.23 8.53 -4.19
CA LEU A 78 6.94 9.03 -3.69
C LEU A 78 6.02 7.88 -3.27
N GLY A 79 5.98 6.80 -4.05
CA GLY A 79 5.31 5.56 -3.68
C GLY A 79 5.82 4.99 -2.35
N TRP A 80 7.15 4.96 -2.18
CA TRP A 80 7.79 4.47 -0.98
C TRP A 80 7.51 5.32 0.27
N ILE A 81 7.47 6.64 0.09
CA ILE A 81 7.10 7.60 1.13
C ILE A 81 5.63 7.43 1.53
N SER A 82 4.74 7.24 0.55
CA SER A 82 3.32 6.96 0.77
C SER A 82 3.11 5.65 1.55
N HIS A 83 3.86 4.60 1.20
CA HIS A 83 3.86 3.34 1.94
C HIS A 83 4.18 3.53 3.41
N ARG A 84 5.24 4.30 3.72
CA ARG A 84 5.56 4.61 5.12
C ARG A 84 4.41 5.32 5.83
N ALA A 85 3.79 6.30 5.20
CA ALA A 85 2.67 7.02 5.81
C ALA A 85 1.52 6.08 6.17
N CYS A 86 1.18 5.14 5.27
CA CYS A 86 0.20 4.09 5.53
C CYS A 86 0.62 3.21 6.71
N ASP A 87 1.85 2.68 6.68
CA ASP A 87 2.39 1.83 7.74
C ASP A 87 2.38 2.48 9.13
N ARG A 88 2.67 3.79 9.21
CA ARG A 88 2.65 4.53 10.49
C ARG A 88 1.30 4.49 11.17
N GLU A 89 0.23 4.50 10.38
CA GLU A 89 -1.13 4.53 10.89
C GLU A 89 -1.73 3.13 11.02
N MET A 90 -1.41 2.23 10.09
CA MET A 90 -2.04 0.91 10.02
C MET A 90 -1.34 -0.15 10.86
N LYS A 91 0.00 -0.18 10.93
CA LYS A 91 0.74 -1.19 11.71
C LYS A 91 0.37 -1.20 13.20
N PRO A 92 0.12 -0.08 13.89
CA PRO A 92 -0.35 -0.09 15.27
C PRO A 92 -1.63 -0.92 15.43
N ILE A 93 -2.62 -0.70 14.55
CA ILE A 93 -3.92 -1.39 14.54
C ILE A 93 -3.72 -2.88 14.26
N TRP A 94 -2.99 -3.21 13.19
CA TRP A 94 -2.78 -4.59 12.76
C TRP A 94 -2.01 -5.42 13.78
N ARG A 95 -1.19 -4.77 14.62
CA ARG A 95 -0.40 -5.42 15.67
C ARG A 95 -1.11 -5.43 17.03
N GLU A 96 -2.31 -4.89 17.15
CA GLU A 96 -3.07 -4.98 18.40
C GLU A 96 -3.38 -6.45 18.73
N PRO A 97 -3.02 -6.95 19.92
CA PRO A 97 -3.23 -8.35 20.27
C PRO A 97 -4.68 -8.82 20.13
N LYS A 98 -5.65 -7.92 20.34
CA LYS A 98 -7.08 -8.20 20.16
C LYS A 98 -7.46 -8.42 18.70
N MET A 99 -6.73 -7.79 17.78
CA MET A 99 -6.97 -7.79 16.33
C MET A 99 -6.13 -8.82 15.57
N LYS A 100 -5.30 -9.59 16.27
CA LYS A 100 -4.37 -10.58 15.68
C LYS A 100 -5.00 -11.92 15.29
N GLY A 101 -6.26 -12.17 15.66
CA GLY A 101 -7.05 -13.24 15.04
C GLY A 101 -8.05 -13.96 15.95
N ARG A 102 -9.17 -14.34 15.33
CA ARG A 102 -10.04 -15.44 15.74
C ARG A 102 -10.34 -16.27 14.48
N GLY A 103 -10.17 -17.59 14.52
CA GLY A 103 -10.81 -18.48 13.54
C GLY A 103 -10.03 -18.86 12.27
N SER A 104 -8.71 -19.06 12.32
CA SER A 104 -8.02 -19.91 11.33
C SER A 104 -6.88 -20.69 11.99
N ASP A 105 -6.49 -21.83 11.41
CA ASP A 105 -5.35 -22.67 11.86
C ASP A 105 -3.97 -21.97 11.72
N VAL A 106 -3.97 -20.65 11.59
CA VAL A 106 -2.80 -19.82 11.28
C VAL A 106 -2.36 -19.11 12.55
N ASP A 107 -1.06 -19.14 12.82
CA ASP A 107 -0.47 -18.46 13.98
C ASP A 107 -0.80 -16.95 13.93
N PRO A 108 -1.51 -16.40 14.94
CA PRO A 108 -1.92 -14.99 14.99
C PRO A 108 -0.72 -14.02 15.08
N ASN A 109 0.49 -14.53 15.26
CA ASN A 109 1.72 -13.75 15.21
C ASN A 109 2.32 -13.63 13.80
N LEU A 110 1.77 -14.33 12.80
CA LEU A 110 2.21 -14.25 11.40
C LEU A 110 1.41 -13.20 10.61
N SER A 111 2.10 -12.45 9.75
CA SER A 111 1.48 -11.52 8.79
C SER A 111 1.08 -12.28 7.52
N PRO A 112 -0.05 -11.94 6.85
CA PRO A 112 -1.04 -10.92 7.23
C PRO A 112 -1.91 -11.30 8.43
N THR A 113 -2.25 -10.33 9.29
CA THR A 113 -3.23 -10.51 10.38
C THR A 113 -4.65 -10.49 9.83
N GLU A 114 -5.63 -11.05 10.56
CA GLU A 114 -7.02 -11.09 10.07
C GLU A 114 -7.58 -9.69 9.81
N CYS A 115 -7.27 -8.75 10.70
CA CYS A 115 -7.59 -7.34 10.53
C CYS A 115 -7.04 -6.77 9.22
N SER A 116 -5.76 -7.02 8.88
CA SER A 116 -5.20 -6.49 7.62
C SER A 116 -5.82 -7.14 6.38
N VAL A 117 -6.23 -8.42 6.45
CA VAL A 117 -6.97 -9.08 5.34
C VAL A 117 -8.37 -8.50 5.14
N TYR A 118 -9.06 -8.10 6.22
CA TYR A 118 -10.37 -7.43 6.11
C TYR A 118 -10.25 -6.04 5.47
N HIS A 119 -9.22 -5.29 5.84
CA HIS A 119 -8.93 -3.99 5.23
C HIS A 119 -8.67 -4.11 3.72
N GLU A 120 -7.89 -5.13 3.32
CA GLU A 120 -7.64 -5.44 1.91
C GLU A 120 -8.94 -5.78 1.17
N GLY A 121 -9.80 -6.62 1.74
CA GLY A 121 -11.10 -6.97 1.16
C GLY A 121 -12.03 -5.77 0.98
N VAL A 122 -12.08 -4.86 1.97
CA VAL A 122 -12.87 -3.63 1.88
C VAL A 122 -12.33 -2.69 0.79
N MET A 123 -11.01 -2.45 0.72
CA MET A 123 -10.46 -1.61 -0.36
C MET A 123 -10.61 -2.27 -1.74
N TYR A 124 -10.46 -3.58 -1.82
CA TYR A 124 -10.68 -4.34 -3.04
C TYR A 124 -12.09 -4.08 -3.60
N ASN A 125 -13.11 -4.30 -2.78
CA ASN A 125 -14.50 -4.06 -3.16
C ASN A 125 -14.78 -2.60 -3.49
N ARG A 126 -14.14 -1.68 -2.78
CA ARG A 126 -14.34 -0.25 -2.98
C ARG A 126 -13.80 0.25 -4.31
N TYR A 127 -12.62 -0.22 -4.74
CA TYR A 127 -11.90 0.41 -5.86
C TYR A 127 -11.52 -0.54 -7.00
N TYR A 128 -11.34 -1.83 -6.74
CA TYR A 128 -10.66 -2.73 -7.69
C TYR A 128 -11.51 -3.92 -8.14
N ALA A 129 -12.66 -4.17 -7.52
CA ALA A 129 -13.54 -5.29 -7.88
C ALA A 129 -13.98 -5.32 -9.35
N VAL A 130 -14.02 -4.16 -10.01
CA VAL A 130 -14.38 -4.02 -11.43
C VAL A 130 -13.17 -3.67 -12.31
N ASP A 131 -11.98 -3.52 -11.74
CA ASP A 131 -10.77 -3.19 -12.50
C ASP A 131 -10.25 -4.44 -13.23
N PRO A 132 -10.15 -4.42 -14.58
CA PRO A 132 -9.68 -5.56 -15.35
C PRO A 132 -8.25 -5.99 -15.02
N THR A 133 -7.43 -5.10 -14.45
CA THR A 133 -6.05 -5.34 -14.00
C THR A 133 -6.01 -6.21 -12.75
N PHE A 134 -7.04 -6.10 -11.91
CA PHE A 134 -7.21 -6.88 -10.68
C PHE A 134 -8.16 -8.07 -10.87
N ARG A 135 -8.39 -8.49 -12.13
CA ARG A 135 -9.35 -9.54 -12.50
C ARG A 135 -9.26 -10.75 -11.60
N LEU A 136 -10.46 -11.15 -11.16
CA LEU A 136 -10.76 -12.19 -10.20
C LEU A 136 -10.54 -13.63 -10.71
N ALA A 137 -9.75 -13.84 -11.77
CA ALA A 137 -9.41 -15.18 -12.26
C ALA A 137 -8.51 -15.99 -11.29
N ILE A 138 -8.39 -15.52 -10.05
CA ILE A 138 -7.74 -16.18 -8.91
C ILE A 138 -8.76 -16.65 -7.85
N PHE A 139 -10.04 -16.25 -7.96
CA PHE A 139 -11.11 -16.65 -7.05
C PHE A 139 -11.90 -17.81 -7.65
N PRO A 140 -11.86 -19.01 -7.05
CA PRO A 140 -12.47 -20.22 -7.61
C PRO A 140 -13.96 -20.06 -7.95
N GLU A 141 -14.72 -19.32 -7.15
CA GLU A 141 -16.15 -19.08 -7.32
C GLU A 141 -16.45 -18.21 -8.54
N GLU A 142 -15.55 -17.29 -8.88
CA GLU A 142 -15.72 -16.40 -10.03
C GLU A 142 -15.20 -17.04 -11.32
N LEU A 143 -14.13 -17.82 -11.20
CA LEU A 143 -13.69 -18.75 -12.26
C LEU A 143 -14.81 -19.71 -12.65
N ALA A 144 -15.59 -20.20 -11.68
CA ALA A 144 -16.75 -21.08 -11.91
C ALA A 144 -17.84 -20.43 -12.78
N CYS A 145 -17.85 -19.11 -12.92
CA CYS A 145 -18.79 -18.36 -13.76
C CYS A 145 -18.28 -18.12 -15.19
N LEU A 146 -17.05 -18.55 -15.54
CA LEU A 146 -16.48 -18.34 -16.87
C LEU A 146 -16.85 -19.46 -17.85
N ASP A 147 -17.10 -19.08 -19.11
CA ASP A 147 -17.36 -20.05 -20.19
C ASP A 147 -16.17 -21.00 -20.38
N GLY A 148 -16.43 -22.31 -20.37
CA GLY A 148 -15.42 -23.34 -20.58
C GLY A 148 -14.74 -23.83 -19.29
N ILE A 149 -15.17 -23.37 -18.11
CA ILE A 149 -14.62 -23.81 -16.83
C ILE A 149 -14.77 -25.31 -16.60
N GLU A 150 -15.81 -25.92 -17.16
CA GLU A 150 -16.04 -27.37 -17.11
C GLU A 150 -14.92 -28.20 -17.76
N ARG A 151 -14.03 -27.54 -18.52
CA ARG A 151 -12.86 -28.14 -19.17
C ARG A 151 -11.59 -28.09 -18.32
N ILE A 152 -11.64 -27.40 -17.18
CA ILE A 152 -10.48 -27.17 -16.30
C ILE A 152 -10.80 -27.76 -14.93
N ASP A 153 -9.94 -28.66 -14.45
CA ASP A 153 -9.93 -29.09 -13.05
C ASP A 153 -9.33 -27.94 -12.22
N LEU A 154 -10.22 -27.11 -11.65
CA LEU A 154 -9.84 -25.87 -10.96
C LEU A 154 -8.89 -26.10 -9.79
N ASP A 155 -9.15 -27.13 -8.98
CA ASP A 155 -8.32 -27.44 -7.82
C ASP A 155 -6.91 -27.83 -8.25
N ARG A 156 -6.78 -28.67 -9.30
CA ARG A 156 -5.47 -29.05 -9.83
C ARG A 156 -4.77 -27.90 -10.54
N ALA A 157 -5.49 -27.07 -11.28
CA ALA A 157 -4.92 -25.91 -11.97
C ALA A 157 -4.39 -24.88 -10.96
N ALA A 158 -5.16 -24.58 -9.91
CA ALA A 158 -4.75 -23.68 -8.84
C ALA A 158 -3.50 -24.21 -8.12
N LEU A 159 -3.49 -25.50 -7.75
CA LEU A 159 -2.33 -26.14 -7.11
C LEU A 159 -1.08 -26.08 -8.01
N PHE A 160 -1.24 -26.38 -9.30
CA PHE A 160 -0.14 -26.34 -10.27
C PHE A 160 0.43 -24.92 -10.42
N ILE A 161 -0.43 -23.91 -10.59
CA ILE A 161 0.00 -22.51 -10.72
C ILE A 161 0.71 -22.04 -9.45
N GLN A 162 0.16 -22.34 -8.27
CA GLN A 162 0.80 -22.02 -6.99
C GLN A 162 2.20 -22.65 -6.87
N GLN A 163 2.34 -23.93 -7.24
CA GLN A 163 3.65 -24.60 -7.21
C GLN A 163 4.62 -24.05 -8.26
N ALA A 164 4.16 -23.76 -9.48
CA ALA A 164 4.99 -23.20 -10.54
C ALA A 164 5.50 -21.79 -10.19
N PHE A 165 4.63 -20.92 -9.65
CA PHE A 165 5.04 -19.63 -9.14
C PHE A 165 5.95 -19.77 -7.92
N GLY A 166 5.62 -20.61 -6.96
CA GLY A 166 6.45 -20.88 -5.79
C GLY A 166 7.87 -21.31 -6.18
N ALA A 167 7.99 -22.26 -7.11
CA ALA A 167 9.27 -22.72 -7.65
C ALA A 167 10.01 -21.60 -8.41
N SER A 168 9.31 -20.78 -9.18
CA SER A 168 9.91 -19.65 -9.91
C SER A 168 10.44 -18.57 -8.96
N TYR A 169 9.68 -18.22 -7.90
CA TYR A 169 10.15 -17.29 -6.87
C TYR A 169 11.32 -17.85 -6.06
N MET A 170 11.32 -19.16 -5.79
CA MET A 170 12.46 -19.87 -5.18
C MET A 170 13.70 -19.96 -6.09
N ASN A 171 13.57 -19.73 -7.40
CA ASN A 171 14.71 -19.64 -8.30
C ASN A 171 15.27 -18.21 -8.42
N ILE A 172 14.49 -17.20 -8.01
CA ILE A 172 14.88 -15.78 -8.06
C ILE A 172 15.41 -15.29 -6.70
N GLN A 173 15.22 -16.07 -5.63
CA GLN A 173 15.67 -15.76 -4.27
C GLN A 173 17.19 -15.56 -4.15
N THR A 174 17.58 -14.72 -3.19
CA THR A 174 18.96 -14.28 -2.89
C THR A 174 19.47 -14.77 -1.53
N LEU A 175 19.05 -15.96 -1.08
CA LEU A 175 19.63 -16.65 0.07
C LEU A 175 21.11 -16.86 -0.18
N SER A 176 21.92 -16.67 0.87
CA SER A 176 23.34 -16.91 0.78
C SER A 176 23.58 -18.39 0.55
N ASP A 177 24.34 -18.73 -0.49
CA ASP A 177 24.86 -20.07 -0.74
C ASP A 177 25.94 -20.47 0.27
N THR A 178 26.41 -19.51 1.08
CA THR A 178 27.38 -19.71 2.14
C THR A 178 26.77 -20.10 3.49
N ASP A 179 25.44 -19.99 3.65
CA ASP A 179 24.77 -20.37 4.90
C ASP A 179 24.74 -21.90 5.03
N GLY A 180 24.84 -22.40 6.27
CA GLY A 180 24.71 -23.83 6.52
C GLY A 180 23.35 -24.36 6.06
N MET A 181 23.28 -25.62 5.59
CA MET A 181 22.05 -26.24 5.06
C MET A 181 20.82 -26.07 5.96
N GLN A 182 21.00 -26.12 7.28
CA GLN A 182 19.93 -25.92 8.25
C GLN A 182 19.37 -24.49 8.21
N THR A 183 20.24 -23.48 8.28
CA THR A 183 19.86 -22.06 8.18
C THR A 183 19.26 -21.74 6.82
N PHE A 184 19.83 -22.30 5.74
CA PHE A 184 19.27 -22.17 4.40
C PHE A 184 17.85 -22.76 4.33
N PHE A 185 17.65 -23.97 4.86
CA PHE A 185 16.34 -24.61 4.87
C PHE A 185 15.33 -23.87 5.76
N GLU A 186 15.74 -23.39 6.94
CA GLU A 186 14.91 -22.58 7.82
C GLU A 186 14.53 -21.25 7.17
N GLU A 187 15.47 -20.52 6.57
CA GLU A 187 15.20 -19.28 5.85
C GLU A 187 14.35 -19.51 4.60
N MET A 188 14.58 -20.61 3.87
CA MET A 188 13.76 -21.02 2.73
C MET A 188 12.34 -21.35 3.18
N CYS A 189 12.16 -22.13 4.26
CA CYS A 189 10.86 -22.45 4.83
C CYS A 189 10.17 -21.20 5.39
N MET A 190 10.89 -20.29 6.04
CA MET A 190 10.36 -19.01 6.51
C MET A 190 9.98 -18.10 5.36
N ARG A 191 10.73 -18.06 4.25
CA ARG A 191 10.36 -17.30 3.04
C ARG A 191 9.16 -17.94 2.35
N ALA A 192 9.15 -19.26 2.19
CA ALA A 192 8.02 -20.05 1.69
C ALA A 192 6.76 -19.87 2.55
N GLN A 193 6.88 -19.85 3.88
CA GLN A 193 5.80 -19.58 4.82
C GLN A 193 5.41 -18.09 4.87
N LYS A 194 6.32 -17.14 4.62
CA LYS A 194 5.98 -15.73 4.36
C LYS A 194 5.20 -15.57 3.04
N PHE A 195 5.27 -16.54 2.14
CA PHE A 195 4.36 -16.65 0.99
C PHE A 195 3.03 -17.36 1.33
N TYR A 196 2.77 -17.72 2.60
CA TYR A 196 1.46 -18.18 3.06
C TYR A 196 0.47 -17.01 3.13
N VAL A 197 0.17 -16.45 1.96
CA VAL A 197 -1.05 -15.67 1.74
C VAL A 197 -2.15 -16.71 1.60
N ASP A 198 -2.91 -16.92 2.67
CA ASP A 198 -4.10 -17.77 2.58
C ASP A 198 -5.17 -17.03 1.78
N LEU A 199 -5.20 -17.34 0.49
CA LEU A 199 -6.13 -16.77 -0.48
C LEU A 199 -7.59 -16.96 -0.07
N ARG A 200 -7.92 -17.98 0.75
CA ARG A 200 -9.29 -18.18 1.23
C ARG A 200 -9.71 -17.08 2.19
N ARG A 201 -8.79 -16.56 3.03
CA ARG A 201 -9.08 -15.43 3.92
C ARG A 201 -9.40 -14.17 3.11
N TYR A 202 -8.63 -13.91 2.06
CA TYR A 202 -8.85 -12.78 1.14
C TYR A 202 -10.14 -12.94 0.32
N THR A 203 -10.40 -14.16 -0.18
CA THR A 203 -11.65 -14.50 -0.89
C THR A 203 -12.85 -14.26 0.00
N ARG A 204 -12.78 -14.72 1.25
CA ARG A 204 -13.85 -14.52 2.24
C ARG A 204 -14.02 -13.05 2.58
N SER A 205 -12.95 -12.30 2.86
CA SER A 205 -13.06 -10.89 3.25
C SER A 205 -13.61 -10.01 2.11
N ALA A 206 -13.35 -10.36 0.85
CA ALA A 206 -13.90 -9.65 -0.31
C ALA A 206 -15.30 -10.15 -0.70
N GLY A 207 -15.49 -11.45 -0.89
CA GLY A 207 -16.72 -12.01 -1.48
C GLY A 207 -17.85 -12.29 -0.48
N SER A 208 -17.51 -12.70 0.75
CA SER A 208 -18.49 -13.06 1.78
C SER A 208 -17.97 -12.77 3.19
N PRO A 209 -17.76 -11.48 3.54
CA PRO A 209 -17.12 -11.11 4.80
C PRO A 209 -17.98 -11.51 5.99
N ASP A 210 -17.32 -11.95 7.07
CA ASP A 210 -17.99 -12.23 8.35
C ASP A 210 -18.47 -10.89 8.96
N PRO A 211 -19.78 -10.75 9.28
CA PRO A 211 -20.30 -9.50 9.85
C PRO A 211 -19.66 -9.12 11.19
N GLU A 212 -19.32 -10.09 12.04
CA GLU A 212 -18.70 -9.81 13.35
C GLU A 212 -17.28 -9.28 13.16
N LEU A 213 -16.49 -9.92 12.28
CA LEU A 213 -15.14 -9.45 11.97
C LEU A 213 -15.14 -8.13 11.20
N THR A 214 -16.16 -7.88 10.38
CA THR A 214 -16.35 -6.58 9.71
C THR A 214 -16.64 -5.48 10.72
N ALA A 215 -17.54 -5.74 11.68
CA ALA A 215 -17.81 -4.78 12.75
C ALA A 215 -16.53 -4.50 13.55
N GLU A 216 -15.85 -5.54 14.04
CA GLU A 216 -14.66 -5.41 14.89
C GLU A 216 -13.49 -4.72 14.17
N TYR A 217 -13.17 -5.15 12.94
CA TYR A 217 -11.96 -4.69 12.24
C TYR A 217 -12.18 -3.49 11.34
N VAL A 218 -13.42 -3.15 10.98
CA VAL A 218 -13.68 -2.06 10.02
C VAL A 218 -14.51 -0.97 10.66
N THR A 219 -15.69 -1.31 11.18
CA THR A 219 -16.68 -0.32 11.62
C THR A 219 -16.35 0.25 13.00
N ASP A 220 -16.09 -0.59 13.99
CA ASP A 220 -15.92 -0.22 15.40
C ASP A 220 -14.65 0.60 15.64
N ILE A 221 -13.61 0.35 14.85
CA ILE A 221 -12.37 1.15 14.88
C ILE A 221 -12.42 2.38 13.98
N ASN A 222 -13.56 2.64 13.32
CA ASN A 222 -13.69 3.68 12.30
C ASN A 222 -12.55 3.65 11.27
N TRP A 223 -12.35 2.49 10.64
CA TRP A 223 -11.20 2.30 9.77
C TRP A 223 -11.24 3.20 8.53
N ILE A 224 -12.42 3.34 7.91
CA ILE A 224 -12.67 4.26 6.80
C ILE A 224 -14.04 4.94 6.99
N ASP A 225 -14.08 6.26 6.79
CA ASP A 225 -15.31 7.06 6.89
C ASP A 225 -15.50 7.91 5.62
N ASN A 226 -16.68 7.83 5.00
CA ASN A 226 -17.02 8.64 3.82
C ASN A 226 -17.33 10.11 4.17
N HIS A 227 -17.48 10.43 5.45
CA HIS A 227 -17.63 11.81 5.94
C HIS A 227 -16.28 12.51 6.14
N ASP A 228 -15.16 11.78 6.12
CA ASP A 228 -13.85 12.42 6.05
C ASP A 228 -13.71 13.12 4.70
N GLU A 229 -13.59 14.45 4.71
CA GLU A 229 -13.51 15.29 3.50
C GLU A 229 -12.45 14.79 2.50
N ILE A 230 -11.30 14.33 3.01
CA ILE A 230 -10.20 13.81 2.20
C ILE A 230 -10.51 12.46 1.55
N VAL A 231 -11.28 11.60 2.23
CA VAL A 231 -11.72 10.31 1.70
C VAL A 231 -12.84 10.52 0.68
N ASN A 232 -13.78 11.42 0.97
CA ASN A 232 -14.83 11.80 0.05
C ASN A 232 -14.28 12.38 -1.25
N LEU A 233 -13.31 13.29 -1.14
CA LEU A 233 -12.61 13.88 -2.28
C LEU A 233 -11.94 12.79 -3.14
N ALA A 234 -11.24 11.84 -2.53
CA ALA A 234 -10.60 10.75 -3.26
C ALA A 234 -11.59 9.90 -4.08
N VAL A 235 -12.75 9.56 -3.48
CA VAL A 235 -13.82 8.82 -4.18
C VAL A 235 -14.34 9.59 -5.39
N ARG A 236 -14.62 10.88 -5.22
CA ARG A 236 -15.12 11.75 -6.29
C ARG A 236 -14.11 11.85 -7.44
N LEU A 237 -12.83 11.99 -7.13
CA LEU A 237 -11.75 12.03 -8.11
C LEU A 237 -11.63 10.72 -8.89
N ARG A 238 -11.72 9.56 -8.21
CA ARG A 238 -11.79 8.26 -8.89
C ARG A 238 -13.03 8.11 -9.78
N GLY A 239 -14.13 8.76 -9.41
CA GLY A 239 -15.34 8.89 -10.23
C GLY A 239 -15.20 9.80 -11.45
N GLY A 240 -14.05 10.47 -11.63
CA GLY A 240 -13.79 11.39 -12.73
C GLY A 240 -14.33 12.80 -12.51
N GLU A 241 -14.74 13.15 -11.28
CA GLU A 241 -15.13 14.53 -10.98
C GLU A 241 -13.92 15.48 -11.03
N THR A 242 -14.21 16.76 -11.27
CA THR A 242 -13.20 17.84 -11.27
C THR A 242 -13.54 18.87 -10.17
N PRO A 243 -13.09 18.65 -8.93
CA PRO A 243 -13.28 19.57 -7.83
C PRO A 243 -12.59 20.91 -8.06
N SER A 244 -13.06 21.94 -7.38
CA SER A 244 -12.44 23.26 -7.34
C SER A 244 -11.16 23.26 -6.48
N PRO A 245 -10.20 24.19 -6.72
CA PRO A 245 -9.00 24.29 -5.90
C PRO A 245 -9.25 24.43 -4.39
N ALA A 246 -10.34 25.11 -4.01
CA ALA A 246 -10.74 25.27 -2.62
C ALA A 246 -11.17 23.95 -1.97
N GLU A 247 -11.78 23.03 -2.72
CA GLU A 247 -12.15 21.70 -2.21
C GLU A 247 -10.90 20.88 -1.85
N TYR A 248 -9.84 20.93 -2.67
CA TYR A 248 -8.57 20.26 -2.34
C TYR A 248 -7.93 20.80 -1.06
N GLU A 249 -7.90 22.14 -0.91
CA GLU A 249 -7.32 22.78 0.28
C GLU A 249 -8.14 22.51 1.54
N ASN A 250 -9.47 22.57 1.45
CA ASN A 250 -10.37 22.27 2.55
C ASN A 250 -10.25 20.81 3.00
N ALA A 251 -10.20 19.87 2.06
CA ALA A 251 -10.05 18.45 2.36
C ALA A 251 -8.72 18.13 3.05
N LEU A 252 -7.63 18.77 2.63
CA LEU A 252 -6.32 18.61 3.28
C LEU A 252 -6.27 19.26 4.68
N ALA A 253 -6.98 20.37 4.87
CA ALA A 253 -7.03 21.10 6.13
C ALA A 253 -7.93 20.44 7.17
N ALA A 254 -8.97 19.70 6.74
CA ALA A 254 -9.85 18.95 7.63
C ALA A 254 -9.08 17.86 8.38
N GLU A 255 -9.42 17.65 9.66
CA GLU A 255 -8.86 16.57 10.47
C GLU A 255 -9.69 15.30 10.26
N PRO A 256 -9.13 14.24 9.64
CA PRO A 256 -9.87 13.00 9.39
C PRO A 256 -10.09 12.22 10.69
N ALA A 257 -11.28 11.67 10.85
CA ALA A 257 -11.64 10.81 11.96
C ALA A 257 -11.17 9.37 11.74
N SER A 258 -11.21 8.88 10.50
CA SER A 258 -10.90 7.50 10.17
C SER A 258 -9.40 7.22 10.02
N HIS A 259 -8.99 5.97 10.25
CA HIS A 259 -7.58 5.57 10.08
C HIS A 259 -7.10 5.69 8.63
N TYR A 260 -7.94 5.34 7.67
CA TYR A 260 -7.67 5.53 6.25
C TYR A 260 -7.49 7.01 5.91
N GLY A 261 -8.39 7.89 6.37
CA GLY A 261 -8.27 9.32 6.17
C GLY A 261 -7.00 9.91 6.79
N LYS A 262 -6.61 9.47 8.00
CA LYS A 262 -5.35 9.87 8.65
C LYS A 262 -4.12 9.44 7.84
N ALA A 263 -4.09 8.19 7.39
CA ALA A 263 -3.02 7.67 6.54
C ALA A 263 -2.89 8.44 5.22
N LEU A 264 -4.03 8.72 4.58
CA LEU A 264 -4.09 9.49 3.33
C LEU A 264 -3.56 10.92 3.51
N ARG A 265 -4.00 11.61 4.57
CA ARG A 265 -3.52 12.95 4.89
C ARG A 265 -2.01 12.97 5.21
N LEU A 266 -1.53 11.97 5.95
CA LEU A 266 -0.11 11.85 6.27
C LEU A 266 0.74 11.60 5.01
N SER A 267 0.26 10.75 4.11
CA SER A 267 0.89 10.48 2.81
C SER A 267 1.03 11.76 1.98
N LEU A 268 -0.05 12.53 1.86
CA LEU A 268 -0.04 13.84 1.19
C LEU A 268 0.91 14.84 1.86
N SER A 269 0.94 14.89 3.20
CA SER A 269 1.87 15.76 3.94
C SER A 269 3.34 15.42 3.64
N TYR A 270 3.68 14.14 3.54
CA TYR A 270 5.03 13.72 3.19
C TYR A 270 5.37 14.04 1.73
N ILE A 271 4.42 13.84 0.81
CA ILE A 271 4.59 14.21 -0.60
C ILE A 271 4.80 15.73 -0.75
N LEU A 272 4.00 16.55 -0.05
CA LEU A 272 4.16 18.00 0.00
C LEU A 272 5.52 18.39 0.55
N THR A 273 6.00 17.71 1.59
CA THR A 273 7.33 17.91 2.16
C THR A 273 8.44 17.58 1.16
N ALA A 274 8.30 16.48 0.41
CA ALA A 274 9.25 16.12 -0.64
C ALA A 274 9.26 17.15 -1.78
N ALA A 275 8.09 17.64 -2.21
CA ALA A 275 7.96 18.69 -3.20
C ALA A 275 8.61 20.00 -2.73
N GLU A 276 8.29 20.42 -1.50
CA GLU A 276 8.85 21.63 -0.90
C GLU A 276 10.38 21.54 -0.78
N TYR A 277 10.92 20.38 -0.44
CA TYR A 277 12.37 20.18 -0.40
C TYR A 277 13.06 20.44 -1.73
N PHE A 278 12.40 20.17 -2.86
CA PHE A 278 12.96 20.42 -4.19
C PHE A 278 12.89 21.90 -4.58
N GLU A 279 11.89 22.64 -4.08
CA GLU A 279 11.69 24.06 -4.39
C GLU A 279 12.46 25.00 -3.44
N ARG A 280 12.73 24.56 -2.20
CA ARG A 280 13.44 25.35 -1.19
C ARG A 280 14.93 25.05 -1.17
N ASP A 281 15.76 26.01 -1.55
CA ASP A 281 17.22 25.91 -1.47
C ASP A 281 17.74 25.82 -0.02
N ASP A 282 17.02 26.40 0.94
CA ASP A 282 17.39 26.49 2.35
C ASP A 282 17.01 25.24 3.16
N MET A 283 16.12 24.39 2.64
CA MET A 283 15.68 23.18 3.34
C MET A 283 16.79 22.11 3.31
N GLY A 284 17.40 21.87 4.48
CA GLY A 284 18.45 20.87 4.67
C GLY A 284 17.93 19.45 4.91
N ILE A 285 18.82 18.47 4.82
CA ILE A 285 18.48 17.05 5.00
C ILE A 285 17.92 16.72 6.39
N ALA A 286 18.34 17.46 7.43
CA ALA A 286 17.84 17.28 8.79
C ALA A 286 16.35 17.67 8.89
N GLU A 287 15.97 18.82 8.33
CA GLU A 287 14.58 19.30 8.29
C GLU A 287 13.70 18.34 7.46
N LEU A 288 14.21 17.88 6.30
CA LEU A 288 13.52 16.88 5.47
C LEU A 288 13.23 15.61 6.28
N LYS A 289 14.24 15.05 6.95
CA LYS A 289 14.09 13.84 7.75
C LYS A 289 13.09 14.03 8.89
N GLU A 290 13.12 15.17 9.57
CA GLU A 290 12.20 15.47 10.67
C GLU A 290 10.75 15.50 10.18
N ARG A 291 10.48 16.19 9.07
CA ARG A 291 9.13 16.35 8.52
C ARG A 291 8.59 15.09 7.83
N LEU A 292 9.48 14.21 7.38
CA LEU A 292 9.15 12.88 6.88
C LEU A 292 9.08 11.80 7.97
N ASP A 293 9.24 12.19 9.24
CA ASP A 293 9.32 11.31 10.41
C ASP A 293 10.36 10.19 10.33
N ILE A 294 11.48 10.42 9.65
CA ILE A 294 12.56 9.44 9.48
C ILE A 294 13.17 9.06 10.83
N GLY A 295 13.16 7.76 11.14
CA GLY A 295 13.72 7.25 12.39
C GLY A 295 12.87 7.56 13.62
N LYS A 296 11.70 8.20 13.46
CA LYS A 296 10.72 8.32 14.53
C LYS A 296 9.96 7.02 14.64
N LYS A 297 9.90 6.46 15.84
CA LYS A 297 9.04 5.31 16.13
C LYS A 297 7.58 5.65 15.84
N GLY A 298 6.81 4.66 15.39
CA GLY A 298 5.36 4.78 15.25
C GLY A 298 4.66 4.82 16.62
N PRO A 299 3.33 5.01 16.63
CA PRO A 299 2.52 4.85 17.84
C PRO A 299 2.85 3.52 18.54
N GLY A 300 3.13 3.56 19.84
CA GLY A 300 3.56 2.38 20.62
C GLY A 300 5.06 2.07 20.61
N GLY A 301 5.90 2.92 20.03
CA GLY A 301 7.37 2.79 20.12
C GLY A 301 7.97 1.75 19.18
N LEU A 302 7.20 1.28 18.19
CA LEU A 302 7.62 0.29 17.21
C LEU A 302 8.35 0.95 16.03
N ALA A 303 9.34 0.24 15.48
CA ALA A 303 9.91 0.61 14.19
C ALA A 303 8.85 0.42 13.10
N VAL A 304 8.79 1.40 12.20
CA VAL A 304 7.90 1.45 11.05
C VAL A 304 8.65 0.85 9.87
#